data_AF-A0A127ZAX2-F1
#
_entry.id   AF-A0A127ZAX2-F1
#
_cell.length_a   1.000
_cell.length_b   1.000
_cell.length_c   1.000
_cell.angle_alpha   90.00
_cell.angle_beta   90.00
_cell.angle_gamma   90.00
#
_symmetry.space_group_name_H-M   'P 1'
#
loop_
_entity.id
_entity.type
_entity.pdbx_description
1 polymer ?
#
loop_
_entity_poly.entity_id
_entity_poly.type
_entity_poly.pdbx_seq_one_letter_code
_entity_poly.pdbx_strand_id
1 'polypeptide(L)' 'MKLPARSLIKKLVRAHLPPNTRLSKTADLYVMLAFLIYLQRLANESKVVHQIDLSNGLKGSRSITRRHINGARKRVRG' A
#
# COMPACT_ATOMS: atom_id res chain seq x y z
N MET A 1 4.25 4.95 12.73
CA MET A 1 4.88 4.78 11.40
C MET A 1 5.47 6.13 11.00
N LYS A 2 6.72 6.22 10.54
CA LYS A 2 7.27 7.50 10.05
C LYS A 2 6.66 7.80 8.68
N LEU A 3 6.19 9.04 8.48
CA LEU A 3 5.68 9.46 7.19
C LEU A 3 6.82 9.54 6.15
N PRO A 4 6.61 9.09 4.91
CA PRO A 4 7.59 9.26 3.86
C PRO A 4 7.84 10.75 3.60
N ALA A 5 9.09 11.10 3.28
CA ALA A 5 9.45 12.48 2.97
C ALA A 5 8.65 13.01 1.77
N ARG A 6 8.09 14.21 1.90
CA ARG A 6 7.29 14.86 0.83
C ARG A 6 8.06 15.01 -0.49
N SER A 7 9.38 15.20 -0.41
CA SER A 7 10.29 15.24 -1.55
C SER A 7 10.36 13.93 -2.33
N LEU A 8 10.31 12.79 -1.63
CA LEU A 8 10.28 11.46 -2.25
C LEU A 8 8.99 11.26 -3.05
N ILE A 9 7.85 11.61 -2.46
CA ILE A 9 6.55 11.50 -3.16
C ILE A 9 6.54 12.34 -4.43
N LYS A 10 7.01 13.59 -4.37
CA LYS A 10 7.12 14.44 -5.57
C LYS A 10 8.01 13.83 -6.65
N LYS A 11 9.15 13.24 -6.28
CA LYS A 11 10.05 12.56 -7.23
C LYS A 11 9.37 11.36 -7.89
N LEU A 12 8.71 10.52 -7.10
CA LEU A 12 8.00 9.34 -7.61
C LEU A 12 6.84 9.72 -8.53
N VAL A 13 6.04 10.71 -8.15
CA VAL A 13 4.92 11.18 -8.99
C VAL A 13 5.44 11.75 -10.30
N ARG A 14 6.47 12.62 -10.27
CA ARG A 14 7.04 13.20 -11.49
C ARG A 14 7.66 12.17 -12.43
N ALA A 15 8.25 11.10 -11.90
CA ALA A 15 8.81 10.02 -12.72
C ALA A 15 7.76 9.29 -13.59
N HIS A 16 6.47 9.40 -13.24
CA HIS A 16 5.37 8.76 -13.96
C HIS A 16 4.52 9.76 -14.76
N LEU A 17 4.94 11.02 -14.84
CA LEU A 17 4.25 12.08 -15.56
C LEU A 17 5.11 12.61 -16.71
N PRO A 18 4.48 13.13 -17.78
CA PRO A 18 5.20 13.85 -18.83
C PRO A 18 6.01 15.04 -18.28
N PRO A 19 7.16 15.40 -18.90
CA PRO A 19 8.11 16.41 -18.39
C PRO A 19 7.51 17.78 -18.06
N ASN A 20 6.39 18.15 -18.67
CA ASN A 20 5.75 19.46 -18.53
C ASN A 20 4.48 19.46 -17.66
N THR A 21 4.19 18.35 -16.98
CA THR A 21 2.97 18.24 -16.16
C THR A 21 3.09 19.09 -14.90
N ARG A 22 2.16 20.04 -14.73
CA ARG A 22 2.08 20.87 -13.53
C ARG A 22 1.21 20.18 -12.48
N LEU A 23 1.74 20.02 -11.26
CA LEU A 23 1.01 19.56 -10.10
C LEU A 23 0.53 20.76 -9.29
N SER A 24 -0.69 20.70 -8.74
CA SER A 24 -1.17 21.71 -7.80
C SER A 24 -0.34 21.71 -6.51
N LYS A 25 -0.38 22.80 -5.75
CA LYS A 25 0.40 22.98 -4.50
C LYS A 25 0.13 21.89 -3.44
N THR A 26 -1.04 21.27 -3.50
CA THR A 26 -1.53 20.26 -2.54
C THR A 26 -1.65 18.86 -3.14
N ALA A 27 -1.42 18.67 -4.44
CA ALA A 27 -1.56 17.37 -5.11
C ALA A 27 -0.74 16.26 -4.43
N ASP A 28 0.46 16.59 -3.97
CA ASP A 28 1.34 15.66 -3.29
C ASP A 28 0.83 15.22 -1.91
N LEU A 29 0.08 16.08 -1.20
CA LEU A 29 -0.59 15.73 0.05
C LEU A 29 -1.73 14.73 -0.21
N TYR A 30 -2.51 14.94 -1.27
CA TYR A 30 -3.57 14.00 -1.65
C TYR A 30 -3.01 12.65 -2.09
N VAL A 31 -1.93 12.65 -2.87
CA VAL A 31 -1.24 11.42 -3.24
C VAL A 31 -0.70 10.70 -2.01
N MET A 32 -0.11 11.44 -1.06
CA MET A 32 0.35 10.86 0.20
C MET A 32 -0.80 10.26 1.01
N LEU A 33 -1.92 10.97 1.13
CA LEU A 33 -3.11 10.49 1.84
C LEU A 33 -3.66 9.22 1.18
N ALA A 34 -3.83 9.21 -0.14
CA ALA A 34 -4.28 8.05 -0.89
C ALA A 34 -3.34 6.86 -0.70
N PHE A 35 -2.02 7.09 -0.70
CA PHE A 35 -1.02 6.07 -0.44
C PHE A 35 -1.13 5.48 0.99
N LEU A 36 -1.33 6.31 2.00
CA LEU A 36 -1.53 5.85 3.38
C LEU A 36 -2.82 5.04 3.53
N ILE A 37 -3.92 5.49 2.92
CA ILE A 37 -5.19 4.75 2.92
C ILE A 37 -5.01 3.40 2.22
N TYR A 38 -4.31 3.37 1.09
CA TYR A 38 -4.00 2.13 0.38
C TYR A 38 -3.19 1.17 1.26
N LEU A 39 -2.14 1.64 1.93
CA LEU A 39 -1.34 0.81 2.84
C LEU A 39 -2.16 0.28 4.02
N GLN A 40 -3.04 1.11 4.59
CA GLN A 40 -3.93 0.68 5.67
C GLN A 40 -4.88 -0.43 5.22
N ARG A 41 -5.50 -0.29 4.04
CA ARG A 41 -6.36 -1.33 3.44
C ARG A 41 -5.59 -2.60 3.16
N LEU A 42 -4.39 -2.48 2.56
CA LEU A 42 -3.52 -3.62 2.27
C LEU A 42 -3.10 -4.37 3.54
N ALA A 43 -2.78 -3.65 4.61
CA ALA A 43 -2.42 -4.25 5.89
C ALA A 43 -3.61 -4.98 6.54
N ASN A 44 -4.81 -4.39 6.50
CA ASN A 44 -6.02 -5.01 7.03
C ASN A 44 -6.37 -6.31 6.27
N GLU A 45 -6.37 -6.26 4.94
CA GLU A 45 -6.59 -7.43 4.10
C GLU A 45 -5.53 -8.51 4.32
N SER A 46 -4.26 -8.13 4.45
CA SER A 46 -3.19 -9.10 4.72
C SER A 46 -3.38 -9.81 6.07
N LYS A 47 -3.89 -9.10 7.09
CA LYS A 47 -4.21 -9.68 8.40
C LYS A 47 -5.37 -10.66 8.32
N VAL A 48 -6.45 -10.32 7.62
CA VAL A 48 -7.63 -11.19 7.46
C VAL A 48 -7.22 -12.53 6.84
N VAL A 49 -6.44 -12.49 5.76
CA VAL A 49 -5.99 -13.71 5.07
C VAL A 49 -5.09 -14.55 5.95
N HIS A 50 -4.20 -13.90 6.68
CA HIS A 50 -3.31 -14.57 7.62
C HIS A 50 -4.10 -15.25 8.76
N GLN A 51 -5.14 -14.61 9.28
CA GLN A 51 -6.02 -15.18 10.31
C GLN A 51 -6.80 -16.39 9.79
N ILE A 52 -7.27 -16.35 8.55
CA ILE A 52 -7.92 -17.50 7.90
C ILE A 52 -6.94 -18.66 7.75
N ASP A 53 -5.70 -18.38 7.35
CA ASP A 53 -4.69 -19.44 7.21
C ASP A 53 -4.31 -20.05 8.57
N LEU A 54 -4.26 -19.22 9.63
CA LEU A 54 -4.07 -19.67 11.00
C LEU A 54 -5.23 -20.54 11.50
N SER A 55 -6.48 -20.15 11.25
CA SER A 55 -7.65 -20.94 11.65
C SER A 55 -7.72 -22.29 10.92
N ASN A 56 -7.20 -22.34 9.69
CA ASN A 56 -7.12 -23.57 8.89
C ASN A 56 -5.90 -24.45 9.21
N GLY A 57 -5.09 -24.07 10.21
CA GLY A 57 -3.94 -24.87 10.65
C GLY A 57 -2.79 -24.93 9.64
N LEU A 58 -2.69 -23.97 8.71
CA LEU A 58 -1.61 -23.95 7.73
C LEU A 58 -0.27 -23.67 8.40
N LYS A 59 0.61 -24.69 8.41
CA LYS A 59 1.92 -24.69 9.09
C LYS A 59 2.86 -23.52 8.70
N GLY A 60 2.64 -22.88 7.55
CA GLY A 60 3.41 -21.74 7.04
C GLY A 60 2.94 -20.36 7.51
N SER A 61 1.87 -20.28 8.30
CA SER A 61 1.21 -19.00 8.64
C SER A 61 1.51 -18.53 10.06
N ARG A 62 2.72 -18.75 10.58
CA ARG A 62 3.14 -18.16 11.87
C ARG A 62 3.39 -16.65 11.82
N SER A 63 3.60 -16.11 10.62
CA SER A 63 3.80 -14.69 10.39
C SER A 63 3.16 -14.25 9.07
N ILE A 64 2.97 -12.94 8.90
CA ILE A 64 2.49 -12.39 7.63
C ILE A 64 3.63 -12.49 6.60
N THR A 65 3.49 -13.42 5.65
CA THR A 65 4.43 -13.61 4.54
C THR A 65 3.97 -12.87 3.26
N ARG A 66 4.86 -12.84 2.26
CA ARG A 66 4.61 -12.24 0.94
C ARG A 66 3.38 -12.80 0.24
N ARG A 67 3.01 -14.06 0.51
CA ARG A 67 1.80 -14.71 -0.02
C ARG A 67 0.54 -13.96 0.40
N HIS A 68 0.41 -13.61 1.68
CA HIS A 68 -0.77 -12.91 2.20
C HIS A 68 -0.87 -11.50 1.59
N ILE A 69 0.26 -10.81 1.45
CA ILE A 69 0.32 -9.46 0.83
C ILE A 69 -0.08 -9.53 -0.65
N ASN A 70 0.43 -10.51 -1.40
CA ASN A 70 0.08 -10.68 -2.82
C ASN A 70 -1.41 -11.01 -3.01
N GLY A 71 -1.99 -11.82 -2.12
CA GLY A 71 -3.42 -12.10 -2.10
C GLY A 71 -4.25 -10.86 -1.76
N ALA A 72 -3.87 -10.13 -0.71
CA ALA A 72 -4.49 -8.88 -0.29
C ALA A 72 -4.46 -7.81 -1.39
N ARG A 73 -3.35 -7.70 -2.14
CA ARG A 73 -3.21 -6.76 -3.26
C ARG A 73 -4.29 -6.94 -4.33
N LYS A 74 -4.72 -8.18 -4.60
CA LYS A 74 -5.79 -8.46 -5.57
C LYS A 74 -7.15 -7.96 -5.07
N ARG A 75 -7.42 -8.09 -3.76
CA ARG A 75 -8.67 -7.66 -3.12
C ARG A 75 -8.77 -6.14 -2.92
N VAL A 76 -7.66 -5.44 -2.66
CA VAL A 76 -7.67 -3.97 -2.51
C VAL A 76 -7.88 -3.24 -3.83
N ARG A 77 -7.59 -3.89 -4.97
CA ARG A 77 -7.74 -3.30 -6.32
C ARG A 77 -9.07 -3.61 -7.00
N GLY A 78 -9.80 -4.63 -6.53
CA GLY A 78 -11.17 -4.94 -6.98
C GLY A 78 -12.18 -4.19 -6.13
#